data_AF-A0A8H7QTS1-F1
#
_entry.id   AF-A0A8H7QTS1-F1
#
_cell.length_a   1.000
_cell.length_b   1.000
_cell.length_c   1.000
_cell.angle_alpha   90.00
_cell.angle_beta   90.00
_cell.angle_gamma   90.00
#
_symmetry.space_group_name_H-M   'P 1'
#
loop_
_entity.id
_entity.type
_entity.pdbx_description
1 polymer ?
#
loop_
_entity_poly.entity_id
_entity_poly.type
_entity_poly.pdbx_seq_one_letter_code
_entity_poly.pdbx_strand_id
1 'polypeptide(L)'
;MAKYHNEDPILTAEKCKDFAEKLLETIEIQKRKLVEVYELNAEALQKQLKKYIAEDFDFIESSSEPGKPKKWKKIYDEGKAKGLFIPYTSSNSLKSSYHHSKNREKTRK
;
A
#
# COMPACT_ATOMS: atom_id res chain seq x y z
N MET A 1 -53.10 5.82 -33.58
CA MET A 1 -52.00 6.20 -34.49
C MET A 1 -50.90 6.84 -33.67
N ALA A 2 -49.83 6.09 -33.38
CA ALA A 2 -48.67 6.63 -32.68
C ALA A 2 -47.88 7.54 -33.64
N LYS A 3 -47.77 8.82 -33.30
CA LYS A 3 -46.90 9.77 -33.99
C LYS A 3 -45.45 9.43 -33.65
N TYR A 4 -44.82 8.58 -34.46
CA TYR A 4 -43.37 8.50 -34.47
C TYR A 4 -42.87 9.79 -35.13
N HIS A 5 -42.43 10.73 -34.30
CA HIS A 5 -41.63 11.85 -34.77
C HIS A 5 -40.35 11.24 -35.38
N ASN A 6 -40.19 11.38 -36.69
CA ASN A 6 -38.90 11.20 -37.36
C ASN A 6 -37.97 12.29 -36.80
N GLU A 7 -37.23 12.00 -35.74
CA GLU A 7 -36.11 12.84 -35.34
C GLU A 7 -35.14 12.92 -36.52
N ASP A 8 -34.67 14.14 -36.81
CA ASP A 8 -33.70 14.38 -37.87
C ASP A 8 -32.43 13.54 -37.56
N PRO A 9 -32.01 12.64 -38.48
CA PRO A 9 -30.85 11.78 -38.27
C PRO A 9 -29.57 12.54 -37.90
N ILE A 10 -29.41 13.78 -38.37
CA ILE A 10 -28.27 14.65 -38.04
C ILE A 10 -28.36 15.05 -36.56
N LEU A 11 -29.55 15.48 -36.11
CA LEU A 11 -29.79 15.88 -34.73
C LEU A 11 -29.63 14.70 -33.76
N THR A 12 -30.00 13.48 -34.18
CA THR A 12 -29.77 12.26 -33.41
C THR A 12 -28.28 11.90 -33.36
N ALA A 13 -27.53 12.07 -34.45
CA ALA A 13 -26.08 11.83 -34.48
C ALA A 13 -25.31 12.81 -33.57
N GLU A 14 -25.69 14.09 -33.57
CA GLU A 14 -25.12 15.11 -32.69
C GLU A 14 -25.38 14.79 -31.21
N LYS A 15 -26.62 14.44 -30.84
CA LYS A 15 -26.95 13.98 -29.47
C LYS A 15 -26.11 12.77 -29.05
N CYS A 16 -25.92 11.80 -29.95
CA CYS A 16 -25.10 10.62 -29.68
C CYS A 16 -23.63 10.97 -29.48
N LYS A 17 -23.10 11.93 -30.26
CA LYS A 17 -21.73 12.43 -30.13
C LYS A 17 -21.53 13.12 -28.78
N ASP A 18 -22.42 14.05 -28.41
CA ASP A 18 -22.38 14.75 -27.13
C ASP A 18 -22.48 13.78 -25.94
N PHE A 19 -23.31 12.75 -26.07
CA PHE A 19 -23.42 11.70 -25.06
C PHE A 19 -22.12 10.90 -24.93
N ALA A 20 -21.51 10.50 -26.05
CA ALA A 20 -20.24 9.77 -26.05
C ALA A 20 -19.10 10.61 -25.46
N GLU A 21 -19.04 11.90 -25.75
CA GLU A 21 -18.03 12.82 -25.19
C GLU A 21 -18.19 12.95 -23.66
N LYS A 22 -19.41 13.16 -23.17
CA LYS A 22 -19.69 13.21 -21.72
C LYS A 22 -19.38 11.88 -21.01
N LEU A 23 -19.65 10.76 -21.68
CA LEU A 23 -19.33 9.44 -21.15
C LEU A 23 -17.81 9.25 -21.02
N LEU A 24 -17.04 9.65 -22.04
CA LEU A 24 -15.59 9.59 -22.03
C LEU A 24 -15.01 10.46 -20.90
N GLU A 25 -15.48 11.70 -20.76
CA GLU A 25 -15.07 12.60 -19.67
C GLU A 25 -15.35 11.98 -18.29
N THR A 26 -16.52 11.38 -18.12
CA THR A 26 -16.89 10.69 -16.88
C THR A 26 -15.95 9.51 -16.57
N ILE A 27 -15.61 8.71 -17.59
CA ILE A 27 -14.68 7.59 -17.45
C ILE A 27 -13.29 8.09 -17.06
N GLU A 28 -12.81 9.18 -17.65
CA GLU A 28 -11.51 9.77 -17.29
C GLU A 28 -11.48 10.27 -15.85
N ILE A 29 -12.54 10.95 -15.40
CA ILE A 29 -12.66 11.41 -14.01
C ILE A 29 -12.66 10.22 -13.04
N GLN A 30 -13.40 9.16 -13.35
CA GLN A 30 -13.43 7.96 -12.52
C GLN A 30 -12.06 7.25 -12.46
N LYS A 31 -11.34 7.17 -13.58
CA LYS A 31 -9.96 6.63 -13.60
C LYS A 31 -9.02 7.44 -12.71
N ARG A 32 -9.07 8.78 -12.77
CA ARG A 32 -8.24 9.65 -11.91
C ARG A 32 -8.54 9.44 -10.43
N LYS A 33 -9.83 9.40 -10.05
CA LYS A 33 -10.25 9.12 -8.67
C LYS A 33 -9.77 7.75 -8.19
N LEU A 34 -9.81 6.73 -9.05
CA LEU A 34 -9.34 5.40 -8.70
C LEU A 34 -7.83 5.41 -8.39
N VAL A 35 -7.03 6.08 -9.24
CA VAL A 35 -5.58 6.24 -9.03
C VAL A 35 -5.30 6.95 -7.71
N GLU A 36 -5.96 8.08 -7.46
CA GLU A 36 -5.78 8.87 -6.23
C GLU A 36 -6.11 8.05 -4.97
N VAL A 37 -7.21 7.28 -4.98
CA VAL A 37 -7.57 6.39 -3.88
C VAL A 37 -6.52 5.29 -3.68
N TYR A 38 -5.99 4.72 -4.76
CA TYR A 38 -4.92 3.72 -4.66
C TYR A 38 -3.63 4.30 -4.10
N GLU A 39 -3.22 5.50 -4.54
CA GLU A 39 -2.03 6.18 -4.05
C GLU A 39 -2.16 6.53 -2.56
N LEU A 40 -3.29 7.10 -2.14
CA LEU A 40 -3.60 7.38 -0.73
C LEU A 40 -3.54 6.11 0.13
N ASN A 41 -4.09 5.00 -0.37
CA ASN A 41 -4.04 3.71 0.32
C ASN A 41 -2.61 3.17 0.41
N ALA A 42 -1.81 3.32 -0.65
CA ALA A 42 -0.41 2.89 -0.66
C ALA A 42 0.43 3.71 0.33
N GLU A 43 0.22 5.02 0.41
CA GLU A 43 0.89 5.89 1.38
C GLU A 43 0.50 5.55 2.82
N ALA A 44 -0.80 5.36 3.09
CA ALA A 44 -1.29 4.94 4.39
C ALA A 44 -0.67 3.60 4.82
N LEU A 45 -0.62 2.63 3.89
CA LEU A 45 0.00 1.32 4.13
C LEU A 45 1.50 1.46 4.41
N GLN A 46 2.22 2.27 3.64
CA GLN A 46 3.65 2.53 3.88
C GLN A 46 3.89 3.18 5.25
N LYS A 47 3.04 4.13 5.65
CA LYS A 47 3.13 4.78 6.96
C LYS A 47 2.89 3.78 8.09
N GLN A 48 1.90 2.92 7.95
CA GLN A 48 1.60 1.86 8.91
C GLN A 48 2.74 0.82 8.98
N LEU A 49 3.30 0.42 7.84
CA LEU A 49 4.44 -0.50 7.77
C LEU A 49 5.68 0.09 8.44
N LYS A 50 5.97 1.38 8.23
CA LYS A 50 7.07 2.09 8.93
C LYS A 50 6.90 2.05 10.44
N LYS A 51 5.67 2.22 10.93
CA LYS A 51 5.36 2.13 12.37
C LYS A 51 5.68 0.74 12.91
N TYR A 52 5.19 -0.32 12.26
CA TYR A 52 5.48 -1.69 12.68
C TYR A 52 6.98 -2.00 12.72
N ILE A 53 7.73 -1.59 11.69
CA ILE A 53 9.19 -1.82 11.65
C ILE A 53 9.91 -1.14 12.83
N ALA A 54 9.48 0.06 13.23
CA ALA A 54 10.09 0.75 14.37
C ALA A 54 9.85 0.01 15.68
N GLU A 55 8.59 -0.35 15.97
CA GLU A 55 8.21 -1.11 17.17
C GLU A 55 8.91 -2.48 17.22
N ASP A 56 9.00 -3.15 16.07
CA ASP A 56 9.71 -4.42 15.91
C ASP A 56 11.19 -4.29 16.28
N PHE A 57 11.85 -3.21 15.89
CA PHE A 57 13.27 -3.00 16.17
C PHE A 57 13.52 -2.65 17.63
N ASP A 58 12.68 -1.83 18.25
CA ASP A 58 12.75 -1.53 19.67
C ASP A 58 12.57 -2.79 20.51
N PHE A 59 11.66 -3.67 20.10
CA PHE A 59 11.49 -4.97 20.73
C PHE A 59 12.73 -5.88 20.57
N ILE A 60 13.34 -5.93 19.38
CA ILE A 60 14.57 -6.68 19.16
C ILE A 60 15.68 -6.19 20.09
N GLU A 61 15.89 -4.88 20.21
CA GLU A 61 16.97 -4.33 21.05
C GLU A 61 16.70 -4.55 22.54
N SER A 62 15.47 -4.33 23.01
CA SER A 62 15.11 -4.58 24.42
C SER A 62 15.18 -6.05 24.82
N SER A 63 14.98 -6.96 23.87
CA SER A 63 15.08 -8.41 24.09
C SER A 63 16.49 -8.97 23.88
N SER A 64 17.46 -8.11 23.52
CA SER A 64 18.84 -8.51 23.21
C SER A 64 19.82 -7.98 24.25
N GLU A 65 20.69 -8.85 24.75
CA GLU A 65 21.77 -8.41 25.63
C GLU A 65 22.89 -7.72 24.82
N PRO A 66 23.39 -6.56 25.27
CA PRO A 66 24.51 -5.87 24.63
C PRO A 66 25.75 -6.78 24.51
N GLY A 67 26.39 -6.77 23.34
CA GLY A 67 27.61 -7.55 23.08
C GLY A 67 27.41 -9.06 22.93
N LYS A 68 26.20 -9.59 23.13
CA LYS A 68 25.90 -11.01 22.91
C LYS A 68 25.21 -11.26 21.56
N PRO A 69 25.39 -12.46 20.96
CA PRO A 69 24.65 -12.85 19.77
C PRO A 69 23.14 -12.84 20.03
N LYS A 70 22.39 -12.18 19.14
CA LYS A 70 20.93 -12.14 19.20
C LYS A 70 20.34 -13.54 18.98
N LYS A 71 19.45 -13.99 19.87
CA LYS A 71 18.73 -15.27 19.77
C LYS A 71 17.51 -15.13 18.87
N TRP A 72 17.74 -14.99 17.56
CA TRP A 72 16.72 -14.64 16.56
C TRP A 72 15.45 -15.48 16.58
N LYS A 73 15.56 -16.80 16.77
CA LYS A 73 14.38 -17.68 16.85
C LYS A 73 13.51 -17.33 18.07
N LYS A 74 14.13 -17.24 19.25
CA LYS A 74 13.44 -16.87 20.49
C LYS A 74 12.78 -15.49 20.38
N ILE A 75 13.53 -14.50 19.89
CA ILE A 75 13.02 -13.14 19.71
C ILE A 75 11.82 -13.16 18.77
N TYR A 76 11.92 -13.84 17.62
CA TYR A 76 10.84 -13.95 16.64
C TYR A 76 9.58 -14.57 17.26
N ASP A 77 9.71 -15.72 17.93
CA ASP A 77 8.57 -16.43 18.53
C ASP A 77 7.89 -15.57 19.61
N GLU A 78 8.67 -14.91 20.48
CA GLU A 78 8.15 -14.02 21.52
C GLU A 78 7.48 -12.77 20.96
N GLY A 79 8.03 -12.17 19.90
CA GLY A 79 7.42 -11.02 19.25
C GLY A 79 6.14 -11.40 18.49
N LYS A 80 6.12 -12.53 17.78
CA LYS A 80 4.90 -13.03 17.11
C LYS A 80 3.78 -13.27 18.11
N ALA A 81 4.08 -13.81 19.29
CA ALA A 81 3.11 -14.00 20.36
C ALA A 81 2.54 -12.66 20.89
N LYS A 82 3.29 -11.56 20.77
CA LYS A 82 2.87 -10.20 21.13
C LYS A 82 2.21 -9.43 19.97
N GLY A 83 1.98 -10.08 18.83
CA GLY A 83 1.43 -9.43 17.63
C GLY A 83 2.43 -8.56 16.87
N LEU A 84 3.72 -8.61 17.22
CA LEU A 84 4.81 -7.96 16.50
C LEU A 84 5.25 -8.81 15.30
N PHE A 85 6.15 -8.26 14.50
CA PHE A 85 6.75 -8.93 13.34
C PHE A 85 5.73 -9.39 12.29
N ILE A 86 4.65 -8.62 12.12
CA ILE A 86 3.59 -8.87 11.13
C ILE A 86 4.18 -9.09 9.72
N PRO A 87 5.09 -8.26 9.19
CA PRO A 87 5.60 -8.41 7.83
C PRO A 87 6.61 -9.55 7.65
N TYR A 88 7.02 -10.24 8.73
CA TYR A 88 8.09 -11.24 8.68
C TYR A 88 7.55 -12.67 8.77
N THR A 89 7.90 -13.49 7.79
CA THR A 89 7.45 -14.89 7.66
C THR A 89 8.31 -15.89 8.44
N SER A 90 9.50 -15.48 8.87
CA SER A 90 10.42 -16.33 9.65
C SER A 90 11.45 -15.52 10.43
N SER A 91 12.09 -16.15 11.43
CA SER A 91 13.22 -15.57 12.16
C SER A 91 14.40 -15.18 11.24
N ASN A 92 14.61 -15.91 10.14
CA ASN A 92 15.66 -15.59 9.17
C ASN A 92 15.31 -14.32 8.36
N SER A 93 14.05 -14.16 7.94
CA SER A 93 13.59 -12.95 7.26
C SER A 93 13.72 -11.71 8.15
N LEU A 94 13.37 -11.84 9.44
CA LEU A 94 13.52 -10.79 10.45
C LEU A 94 15.00 -10.41 10.63
N LYS A 95 15.86 -11.41 10.83
CA LYS A 95 17.32 -11.23 10.99
C LYS A 95 17.91 -10.47 9.80
N SER A 96 17.65 -10.92 8.57
CA SER A 96 18.20 -10.29 7.37
C SER A 96 17.73 -8.85 7.23
N SER A 97 16.43 -8.59 7.42
CA SER A 97 15.86 -7.24 7.35
C SER A 97 16.48 -6.30 8.38
N TYR A 98 16.61 -6.75 9.62
CA TYR A 98 17.25 -5.98 10.69
C TYR A 98 18.71 -5.64 10.36
N HIS A 99 19.51 -6.62 9.92
CA HIS A 99 20.91 -6.37 9.56
C HIS A 99 21.05 -5.42 8.38
N HIS A 100 20.22 -5.55 7.34
CA HIS A 100 20.22 -4.61 6.23
C HIS A 100 19.91 -3.17 6.69
N SER A 101 18.93 -3.00 7.57
CA SER A 101 18.58 -1.68 8.09
C SER A 101 19.71 -1.09 8.94
N LYS A 102 20.31 -1.87 9.85
CA LYS A 102 21.43 -1.40 10.68
C LYS A 102 22.67 -1.07 9.86
N ASN A 103 22.97 -1.85 8.83
CA ASN A 103 24.11 -1.56 7.95
C ASN A 103 23.89 -0.25 7.18
N ARG A 104 22.67 -0.01 6.66
CA ARG A 104 22.33 1.27 6.00
C ARG A 104 22.43 2.46 6.95
N GLU A 105 22.07 2.30 8.21
CA GLU A 105 22.21 3.36 9.22
C GLU A 105 23.68 3.71 9.47
N LYS A 106 24.57 2.69 9.54
CA LYS A 106 26.01 2.91 9.70
C LYS A 106 26.64 3.66 8.53
N THR A 107 26.21 3.39 7.30
CA THR A 107 26.74 4.07 6.09
C THR A 107 26.21 5.51 5.93
N ARG A 108 25.15 5.89 6.65
CA ARG A 108 24.58 7.24 6.62
C ARG A 108 25.16 8.18 7.68
N LYS A 109 25.86 7.64 8.68
CA LYS A 109 26.59 8.40 9.70
C LYS A 109 28.01 8.65 9.25
#